data_AF-A0A2D4KL82-F1
#
_entry.id   AF-A0A2D4KL82-F1
#
_cell.length_a   1.000
_cell.length_b   1.000
_cell.length_c   1.000
_cell.angle_alpha   90.00
_cell.angle_beta   90.00
_cell.angle_gamma   90.00
#
_symmetry.space_group_name_H-M   'P 1'
#
loop_
_entity.id
_entity.type
_entity.pdbx_description
1 polymer ?
#
loop_
_entity_poly.entity_id
_entity_poly.type
_entity_poly.pdbx_seq_one_letter_code
_entity_poly.pdbx_strand_id
1 'polypeptide(L)'
;MNKYNKIFSFLLQLKHMVWTLKDVWFHLKRTALVKHASNSVQFRQLQLYKHEMQHFVKVIQGYIANQILHVTWCEFGNQLSSVGNLEEIYRTHAEYLNKAIFRGLLTEKAAPVMNIIHSIFSLILKFRSQLISQSWNFDNSKHVAVHPNFGLMQQSYNTFKYYSHFLFNVVTKLVNRGYQPHLEDFLLRINFNNYYKDN
;
A
#
# COMPACT_ATOMS: atom_id res chain seq x y z
N MET A 1 16.93 -13.49 -14.55
CA MET A 1 17.12 -12.89 -13.21
C MET A 1 16.51 -11.51 -13.04
N ASN A 2 16.65 -10.56 -13.98
CA ASN A 2 16.11 -9.18 -13.82
C ASN A 2 14.62 -9.10 -13.46
N LYS A 3 13.79 -9.99 -14.02
CA LYS A 3 12.35 -10.06 -13.72
C LYS A 3 12.05 -10.42 -12.27
N TYR A 4 12.78 -11.39 -11.70
CA TYR A 4 12.67 -11.75 -10.29
C TYR A 4 13.07 -10.59 -9.38
N ASN A 5 14.18 -9.92 -9.68
CA ASN A 5 14.63 -8.76 -8.91
C ASN A 5 13.57 -7.66 -8.90
N LYS A 6 12.92 -7.39 -10.03
CA LYS A 6 11.84 -6.39 -10.11
C LYS A 6 10.66 -6.74 -9.21
N ILE A 7 10.21 -7.99 -9.23
CA ILE A 7 9.13 -8.48 -8.36
C ILE A 7 9.55 -8.41 -6.89
N PHE A 8 10.73 -8.90 -6.57
CA PHE A 8 11.27 -8.92 -5.21
C PHE A 8 11.40 -7.51 -4.63
N SER A 9 11.98 -6.57 -5.38
CA SER A 9 12.13 -5.18 -4.95
C SER A 9 10.79 -4.55 -4.59
N PHE A 10 9.75 -4.80 -5.39
CA PHE A 10 8.41 -4.29 -5.10
C PHE A 10 7.77 -4.95 -3.87
N LEU A 11 7.90 -6.28 -3.73
CA LEU A 11 7.44 -7.00 -2.54
C LEU A 11 8.15 -6.51 -1.28
N LEU A 12 9.44 -6.20 -1.37
CA LEU A 12 10.23 -5.67 -0.26
C LEU A 12 9.77 -4.27 0.14
N GLN A 13 9.49 -3.39 -0.83
CA GLN A 13 8.90 -2.07 -0.57
C GLN A 13 7.54 -2.17 0.12
N LEU A 14 6.68 -3.08 -0.32
CA LEU A 14 5.39 -3.36 0.34
C LEU A 14 5.59 -3.85 1.78
N LYS A 15 6.51 -4.79 2.00
CA LYS A 15 6.83 -5.29 3.35
C LYS A 15 7.34 -4.17 4.24
N HIS A 16 8.15 -3.27 3.70
CA HIS A 16 8.65 -2.09 4.41
C HIS A 16 7.50 -1.16 4.83
N MET A 17 6.49 -0.92 3.99
CA MET A 17 5.32 -0.12 4.37
C MET A 17 4.51 -0.75 5.49
N VAL A 18 4.30 -2.08 5.45
CA VAL A 18 3.62 -2.81 6.53
C VAL A 18 4.37 -2.67 7.85
N TRP A 19 5.70 -2.83 7.82
CA TRP A 19 6.54 -2.67 9.00
C TRP A 19 6.52 -1.23 9.54
N THR A 20 6.63 -0.25 8.64
CA THR A 20 6.57 1.19 8.95
C THR A 20 5.30 1.55 9.71
N LEU A 21 4.14 1.08 9.26
CA LEU A 21 2.85 1.35 9.93
C LEU A 21 2.69 0.59 11.24
N LYS A 22 3.31 -0.59 11.37
CA LYS A 22 3.39 -1.32 12.64
C LYS A 22 4.23 -0.54 13.66
N ASP A 23 5.35 0.03 13.22
CA ASP A 23 6.21 0.87 14.06
C ASP A 23 5.50 2.15 14.51
N VAL A 24 4.78 2.83 13.60
CA VAL A 24 3.90 3.97 13.94
C VAL A 24 2.88 3.58 15.02
N TRP A 25 2.25 2.41 14.90
CA TRP A 25 1.31 1.93 15.91
C TRP A 25 1.97 1.73 17.27
N PHE A 26 3.14 1.08 17.31
CA PHE A 26 3.90 0.90 18.55
C PHE A 26 4.29 2.23 19.18
N HIS A 27 4.75 3.19 18.36
CA HIS A 27 5.11 4.52 18.82
C HIS A 27 3.91 5.23 19.47
N LEU A 28 2.75 5.25 18.79
CA LEU A 28 1.54 5.86 19.33
C LEU A 28 1.04 5.13 20.59
N LYS A 29 1.10 3.80 20.65
CA LYS A 29 0.73 3.02 21.83
C LYS A 29 1.60 3.39 23.04
N ARG A 30 2.91 3.50 22.84
CA ARG A 30 3.84 3.94 23.88
C ARG A 30 3.55 5.36 24.34
N THR A 31 3.29 6.29 23.41
CA THR A 31 2.95 7.67 23.74
C THR A 31 1.66 7.77 24.55
N ALA A 32 0.62 7.00 24.20
CA ALA A 32 -0.63 7.00 24.97
C ALA A 32 -0.39 6.64 26.44
N LEU A 33 0.47 5.64 26.69
CA LEU A 33 0.80 5.18 28.04
C LEU A 33 1.69 6.17 28.80
N VAL A 34 2.78 6.64 28.19
CA VAL A 34 3.83 7.41 28.88
C VAL A 34 3.49 8.90 28.99
N LYS A 35 2.76 9.45 28.03
CA LYS A 35 2.43 10.88 27.95
C LYS A 35 0.96 11.18 28.21
N HIS A 36 0.17 10.17 28.60
CA HIS A 36 -1.27 10.26 28.81
C HIS A 36 -2.01 10.94 27.64
N ALA A 37 -1.50 10.73 26.41
CA ALA A 37 -1.98 11.43 25.22
C ALA A 37 -3.32 10.91 24.69
N SER A 38 -3.89 9.85 25.29
CA SER A 38 -5.13 9.21 24.85
C SER A 38 -6.32 10.17 24.78
N ASN A 39 -6.36 11.18 25.65
CA ASN A 39 -7.44 12.15 25.70
C ASN A 39 -7.31 13.23 24.61
N SER A 40 -6.14 13.35 23.98
CA SER A 40 -5.89 14.32 22.92
C SER A 40 -6.70 14.01 21.66
N VAL A 41 -7.36 15.04 21.13
CA VAL A 41 -8.05 14.96 19.83
C VAL A 41 -7.04 14.66 18.70
N GLN A 42 -5.85 15.27 18.76
CA GLN A 42 -4.79 15.03 17.79
C GLN A 42 -4.37 13.55 17.78
N PHE A 43 -4.23 12.95 18.97
CA PHE A 43 -3.88 11.53 19.08
C PHE A 43 -4.92 10.63 18.42
N ARG A 44 -6.20 10.87 18.71
CA ARG A 44 -7.30 10.12 18.08
C ARG A 44 -7.33 10.28 16.57
N GLN A 45 -7.10 11.49 16.06
CA GLN A 45 -7.01 11.74 14.62
C GLN A 45 -5.83 10.99 13.97
N LEU A 46 -4.64 10.99 14.59
CA LEU A 46 -3.48 10.25 14.07
C LEU A 46 -3.72 8.73 14.03
N GLN A 47 -4.48 8.17 14.98
CA GLN A 47 -4.89 6.76 14.94
C GLN A 47 -5.75 6.46 13.72
N LEU A 48 -6.70 7.36 13.39
CA LEU A 48 -7.55 7.23 12.20
C LEU A 48 -6.72 7.33 10.92
N TYR A 49 -5.82 8.32 10.82
CA TYR A 49 -4.94 8.50 9.66
C TYR A 49 -4.09 7.25 9.41
N LYS A 50 -3.47 6.72 10.47
CA LYS A 50 -2.70 5.47 10.43
C LYS A 50 -3.57 4.30 9.98
N HIS A 51 -4.79 4.19 10.50
CA HIS A 51 -5.70 3.09 10.15
C HIS A 51 -6.03 3.08 8.65
N GLU A 52 -6.33 4.25 8.07
CA GLU A 52 -6.63 4.37 6.64
C GLU A 52 -5.40 4.05 5.76
N MET A 53 -4.22 4.57 6.11
CA MET A 53 -2.97 4.22 5.44
C MET A 53 -2.69 2.71 5.50
N GLN A 54 -2.95 2.08 6.65
CA GLN A 54 -2.79 0.64 6.83
C GLN A 54 -3.79 -0.17 6.02
N HIS A 55 -5.05 0.26 5.95
CA HIS A 55 -6.05 -0.36 5.10
C HIS A 55 -5.58 -0.37 3.65
N PHE A 56 -5.15 0.78 3.13
CA PHE A 56 -4.63 0.91 1.77
C PHE A 56 -3.48 -0.06 1.48
N VAL A 57 -2.44 -0.08 2.33
CA VAL A 57 -1.29 -0.98 2.15
C VAL A 57 -1.70 -2.45 2.22
N LYS A 58 -2.61 -2.80 3.14
CA LYS A 58 -3.12 -4.18 3.28
C LYS A 58 -3.88 -4.64 2.03
N VAL A 59 -4.66 -3.74 1.41
CA VAL A 59 -5.38 -4.05 0.16
C VAL A 59 -4.40 -4.32 -0.99
N ILE A 60 -3.40 -3.46 -1.20
CA ILE A 60 -2.36 -3.70 -2.23
C ILE A 60 -1.63 -5.01 -1.95
N GLN A 61 -1.21 -5.25 -0.70
CA GLN A 61 -0.53 -6.48 -0.33
C GLN A 61 -1.39 -7.71 -0.62
N GLY A 62 -2.68 -7.67 -0.27
CA GLY A 62 -3.62 -8.76 -0.52
C GLY A 62 -3.81 -9.03 -2.02
N TYR A 63 -3.94 -7.97 -2.83
CA TYR A 63 -4.01 -8.09 -4.28
C TYR A 63 -2.76 -8.77 -4.86
N ILE A 64 -1.57 -8.31 -4.47
CA ILE A 64 -0.30 -8.87 -4.98
C ILE A 64 -0.10 -10.31 -4.53
N ALA A 65 -0.39 -10.63 -3.27
CA ALA A 65 -0.29 -11.99 -2.76
C ALA A 65 -1.23 -12.94 -3.51
N ASN A 66 -2.47 -12.52 -3.76
CA ASN A 66 -3.43 -13.32 -4.51
C ASN A 66 -3.00 -13.48 -5.97
N GLN A 67 -2.82 -12.38 -6.70
CA GLN A 67 -2.61 -12.42 -8.14
C GLN A 67 -1.25 -12.98 -8.55
N ILE A 68 -0.19 -12.68 -7.81
CA ILE A 68 1.18 -13.10 -8.15
C ILE A 68 1.56 -14.38 -7.41
N LEU A 69 1.45 -14.41 -6.08
CA LEU A 69 1.99 -15.54 -5.31
C LEU A 69 1.11 -16.79 -5.39
N HIS A 70 -0.20 -16.62 -5.59
CA HIS A 70 -1.14 -17.74 -5.68
C HIS A 70 -1.54 -18.02 -7.13
N VAL A 71 -2.29 -17.11 -7.78
CA VAL A 71 -2.91 -17.40 -9.08
C VAL A 71 -1.88 -17.70 -10.17
N THR A 72 -0.86 -16.84 -10.39
CA THR A 72 0.14 -17.12 -11.43
C THR A 72 1.00 -18.34 -11.14
N TRP A 73 1.22 -18.68 -9.87
CA TRP A 73 1.96 -19.88 -9.49
C TRP A 73 1.18 -21.16 -9.80
N CYS A 74 -0.12 -21.19 -9.46
CA CYS A 74 -1.00 -22.31 -9.79
C CYS A 74 -1.10 -22.53 -11.30
N GLU A 75 -1.29 -21.45 -12.07
CA GLU A 75 -1.29 -21.52 -13.55
C GLU A 75 0.02 -22.12 -14.08
N PHE A 76 1.16 -21.66 -13.56
CA PHE A 76 2.47 -22.18 -13.95
C PHE A 76 2.64 -23.66 -13.62
N GLY A 77 2.26 -24.11 -12.41
CA GLY A 77 2.36 -25.51 -12.00
C GLY A 77 1.51 -26.44 -12.87
N ASN A 78 0.30 -26.01 -13.22
CA ASN A 78 -0.58 -26.77 -14.13
C ASN A 78 0.01 -26.87 -15.53
N GLN A 79 0.50 -25.75 -16.09
CA GLN A 79 1.13 -25.75 -17.40
C GLN A 79 2.39 -26.60 -17.42
N LEU A 80 3.24 -26.49 -16.40
CA LEU A 80 4.49 -27.25 -16.27
C LEU A 80 4.27 -28.77 -16.25
N SER A 81 3.14 -29.22 -15.71
CA SER A 81 2.79 -30.66 -15.66
C SER A 81 2.51 -31.26 -17.05
N SER A 82 2.25 -30.43 -18.06
CA SER A 82 1.96 -30.86 -19.44
C SER A 82 3.15 -30.71 -20.40
N VAL A 83 4.29 -30.22 -19.90
CA VAL A 83 5.47 -29.92 -20.71
C VAL A 83 6.27 -31.20 -21.02
N GLY A 84 6.62 -31.40 -22.30
CA GLY A 84 7.32 -32.61 -22.76
C GLY A 84 8.80 -32.43 -23.08
N ASN A 85 9.31 -31.18 -23.17
CA ASN A 85 10.69 -30.91 -23.58
C ASN A 85 11.26 -29.64 -22.92
N LEU A 86 12.59 -29.48 -23.00
CA LEU A 86 13.32 -28.39 -22.36
C LEU A 86 12.91 -27.00 -22.87
N GLU A 87 12.63 -26.87 -24.16
CA GLU A 87 12.22 -25.59 -24.77
C GLU A 87 10.86 -25.14 -24.23
N GLU A 88 9.92 -26.06 -24.10
CA GLU A 88 8.62 -25.80 -23.48
C GLU A 88 8.74 -25.43 -22.00
N ILE A 89 9.70 -26.01 -21.25
CA ILE A 89 9.96 -25.61 -19.86
C ILE A 89 10.39 -24.14 -19.83
N TYR A 90 11.35 -23.77 -20.68
CA TYR A 90 11.86 -22.41 -20.76
C TYR A 90 10.75 -21.41 -21.12
N ARG A 91 9.95 -21.73 -22.15
CA ARG A 91 8.82 -20.88 -22.59
C ARG A 91 7.77 -20.71 -21.48
N THR A 92 7.38 -21.79 -20.83
CA THR A 92 6.37 -21.78 -19.76
C THR A 92 6.83 -20.96 -18.56
N HIS A 93 8.10 -21.09 -18.19
CA HIS A 93 8.72 -20.28 -17.14
C HIS A 93 8.81 -18.79 -17.50
N ALA A 94 9.20 -18.48 -18.74
CA ALA A 94 9.25 -17.11 -19.23
C ALA A 94 7.86 -16.44 -19.23
N GLU A 95 6.81 -17.20 -19.61
CA GLU A 95 5.42 -16.75 -19.58
C GLU A 95 4.93 -16.50 -18.15
N TYR A 96 5.23 -17.40 -17.21
CA TYR A 96 4.95 -17.21 -15.79
C TYR A 96 5.50 -15.87 -15.27
N LEU A 97 6.77 -15.58 -15.56
CA LEU A 97 7.40 -14.32 -15.13
C LEU A 97 6.80 -13.09 -15.80
N ASN A 98 6.43 -13.20 -17.09
CA ASN A 98 5.75 -12.11 -17.80
C ASN A 98 4.38 -11.82 -17.20
N LYS A 99 3.59 -12.87 -16.91
CA LYS A 99 2.30 -12.75 -16.25
C LYS A 99 2.45 -12.12 -14.86
N ALA A 100 3.42 -12.57 -14.06
CA ALA A 100 3.68 -12.02 -12.74
C ALA A 100 4.01 -10.51 -12.80
N ILE A 101 4.89 -10.08 -13.71
CA ILE A 101 5.22 -8.66 -13.91
C ILE A 101 4.00 -7.86 -14.37
N PHE A 102 3.23 -8.41 -15.29
CA PHE A 102 2.02 -7.78 -15.81
C PHE A 102 0.99 -7.57 -14.70
N ARG A 103 0.62 -8.63 -13.98
CA ARG A 103 -0.36 -8.58 -12.89
C ARG A 103 0.11 -7.74 -11.71
N GLY A 104 1.41 -7.66 -11.48
CA GLY A 104 2.00 -6.79 -10.45
C GLY A 104 2.03 -5.31 -10.78
N LEU A 105 1.49 -4.89 -11.93
CA LEU A 105 1.58 -3.51 -12.43
C LEU A 105 3.05 -3.02 -12.60
N LEU A 106 3.97 -3.96 -12.82
CA LEU A 106 5.41 -3.70 -12.95
C LEU A 106 5.84 -3.55 -14.42
N THR A 107 4.91 -3.37 -15.34
CA THR A 107 5.21 -3.11 -16.75
C THR A 107 5.42 -1.62 -17.00
N GLU A 108 6.10 -1.28 -18.10
CA GLU A 108 6.29 0.11 -18.52
C GLU A 108 4.94 0.79 -18.82
N LYS A 109 4.00 0.06 -19.42
CA LYS A 109 2.64 0.56 -19.68
C LYS A 109 1.88 0.90 -18.38
N ALA A 110 2.16 0.19 -17.29
CA ALA A 110 1.57 0.42 -15.98
C ALA A 110 2.36 1.44 -15.12
N ALA A 111 3.48 1.98 -15.61
CA ALA A 111 4.33 2.89 -14.86
C ALA A 111 3.60 4.11 -14.26
N PRO A 112 2.63 4.76 -14.95
CA PRO A 112 1.88 5.86 -14.35
C PRO A 112 1.13 5.45 -13.06
N VAL A 113 0.55 4.25 -13.03
CA VAL A 113 -0.14 3.71 -11.84
C VAL A 113 0.86 3.42 -10.73
N MET A 114 1.97 2.78 -11.07
CA MET A 114 3.03 2.45 -10.11
C MET A 114 3.67 3.71 -9.50
N ASN A 115 3.81 4.79 -10.27
CA ASN A 115 4.31 6.07 -9.77
C ASN A 115 3.39 6.69 -8.70
N ILE A 116 2.06 6.54 -8.85
CA ILE A 116 1.10 6.98 -7.83
C ILE A 116 1.26 6.12 -6.57
N ILE A 117 1.42 4.80 -6.70
CA ILE A 117 1.68 3.90 -5.57
C ILE A 117 2.96 4.30 -4.82
N HIS A 118 4.06 4.57 -5.54
CA HIS A 118 5.31 5.04 -4.93
C HIS A 118 5.17 6.40 -4.25
N SER A 119 4.37 7.31 -4.81
CA SER A 119 4.05 8.60 -4.18
C SER A 119 3.32 8.40 -2.86
N ILE A 120 2.37 7.47 -2.82
CA ILE A 120 1.65 7.08 -1.59
C ILE A 120 2.60 6.45 -0.56
N PHE A 121 3.49 5.54 -0.96
CA PHE A 121 4.50 4.97 -0.05
C PHE A 121 5.41 6.04 0.54
N SER A 122 5.83 7.01 -0.28
CA SER A 122 6.65 8.14 0.17
C SER A 122 5.92 9.00 1.21
N LEU A 123 4.61 9.19 1.07
CA LEU A 123 3.80 9.91 2.06
C LEU A 123 3.66 9.15 3.38
N ILE A 124 3.55 7.82 3.34
CA ILE A 124 3.53 6.98 4.55
C ILE A 124 4.86 7.08 5.30
N LEU A 125 5.98 7.01 4.57
CA LEU A 125 7.32 7.20 5.15
C LEU A 125 7.49 8.61 5.73
N LYS A 126 7.05 9.64 5.01
CA LYS A 126 7.07 11.04 5.47
C LYS A 126 6.26 11.21 6.75
N PHE A 127 5.05 10.65 6.80
CA PHE A 127 4.19 10.67 7.99
C PHE A 127 4.88 10.04 9.20
N ARG A 128 5.49 8.86 9.02
CA ARG A 128 6.27 8.21 10.09
C ARG A 128 7.41 9.11 10.56
N SER A 129 8.22 9.64 9.63
CA SER A 129 9.36 10.49 9.96
C SER A 129 8.94 11.76 10.74
N GLN A 130 7.81 12.37 10.37
CA GLN A 130 7.26 13.54 11.07
C GLN A 130 6.77 13.22 12.49
N LEU A 131 6.23 12.01 12.69
CA LEU A 131 5.78 11.54 14.00
C LEU A 131 6.94 11.25 14.95
N ILE A 132 8.02 10.64 14.45
CA ILE A 132 9.15 10.23 15.30
C ILE A 132 10.17 11.35 15.53
N SER A 133 10.16 12.40 14.71
CA SER A 133 11.16 13.47 14.77
C SER A 133 10.98 14.43 15.95
N GLN A 134 9.81 14.43 16.59
CA GLN A 134 9.51 15.29 17.73
C GLN A 134 8.77 14.49 18.80
N SER A 135 8.90 14.90 20.06
CA SER A 135 8.18 14.28 21.17
C SER A 135 6.85 14.98 21.42
N TRP A 136 5.92 14.26 22.04
CA TRP A 136 4.67 14.85 22.53
C TRP A 136 4.94 15.73 23.74
N ASN A 137 4.35 16.92 23.72
CA ASN A 137 4.43 17.90 24.80
C ASN A 137 3.08 17.98 25.53
N PHE A 138 3.11 18.25 26.82
CA PHE A 138 1.90 18.46 27.60
C PHE A 138 1.59 19.96 27.67
N ASP A 139 0.42 20.35 27.19
CA ASP A 139 -0.07 21.72 27.30
C ASP A 139 -0.77 21.90 28.66
N ASN A 140 -0.10 22.57 29.59
CA ASN A 140 -0.61 22.84 30.94
C ASN A 140 -1.91 23.68 30.94
N SER A 141 -2.13 24.51 29.92
CA SER A 141 -3.32 25.36 29.86
C SER A 141 -4.57 24.54 29.51
N LYS A 142 -4.43 23.62 28.55
CA LYS A 142 -5.54 22.80 28.03
C LYS A 142 -5.59 21.40 28.64
N HIS A 143 -4.63 21.05 29.49
CA HIS A 143 -4.49 19.73 30.11
C HIS A 143 -4.49 18.58 29.09
N VAL A 144 -3.88 18.79 27.92
CA VAL A 144 -3.84 17.80 26.82
C VAL A 144 -2.45 17.68 26.21
N ALA A 145 -2.12 16.48 25.73
CA ALA A 145 -0.91 16.26 24.97
C ALA A 145 -1.06 16.79 23.53
N VAL A 146 -0.05 17.50 23.05
CA VAL A 146 0.01 18.11 21.72
C VAL A 146 1.29 17.68 21.03
N HIS A 147 1.20 17.40 19.73
CA HIS A 147 2.37 17.10 18.91
C HIS A 147 2.75 18.32 18.06
N PRO A 148 3.99 18.84 18.13
CA PRO A 148 4.40 20.02 17.36
C PRO A 148 4.19 19.87 15.85
N ASN A 149 4.50 18.68 15.30
CA ASN A 149 4.35 18.41 13.87
C ASN A 149 2.94 17.94 13.47
N PHE A 150 1.92 18.09 14.32
CA PHE A 150 0.57 17.60 14.01
C PHE A 150 0.03 18.17 12.68
N GLY A 151 0.18 19.48 12.46
CA GLY A 151 -0.26 20.12 11.21
C GLY A 151 0.45 19.55 9.97
N LEU A 152 1.75 19.27 10.06
CA LEU A 152 2.52 18.67 8.96
C LEU A 152 2.08 17.23 8.65
N MET A 153 1.75 16.46 9.69
CA MET A 153 1.20 15.11 9.54
C MET A 153 -0.19 15.13 8.91
N GLN A 154 -1.04 16.08 9.32
CA GLN A 154 -2.36 16.27 8.73
C GLN A 154 -2.27 16.64 7.25
N GLN A 155 -1.36 17.54 6.87
CA GLN A 155 -1.11 17.86 5.47
C GLN A 155 -0.67 16.63 4.67
N SER A 156 0.30 15.86 5.18
CA SER A 156 0.78 14.64 4.52
C SER A 156 -0.33 13.60 4.36
N TYR A 157 -1.21 13.48 5.36
CA TYR A 157 -2.39 12.62 5.29
C TYR A 157 -3.43 13.11 4.26
N ASN A 158 -3.69 14.41 4.17
CA ASN A 158 -4.60 14.95 3.15
C ASN A 158 -4.06 14.71 1.74
N THR A 159 -2.75 14.85 1.53
CA THR A 159 -2.12 14.49 0.25
C THR A 159 -2.21 12.99 -0.01
N PHE A 160 -2.06 12.14 1.01
CA PHE A 160 -2.28 10.69 0.90
C PHE A 160 -3.72 10.39 0.46
N LYS A 161 -4.71 11.03 1.08
CA LYS A 161 -6.13 10.88 0.69
C LYS A 161 -6.35 11.26 -0.76
N TYR A 162 -5.83 12.41 -1.20
CA TYR A 162 -5.91 12.84 -2.58
C TYR A 162 -5.34 11.80 -3.55
N TYR A 163 -4.11 11.32 -3.32
CA TYR A 163 -3.51 10.30 -4.19
C TYR A 163 -4.23 8.96 -4.15
N SER A 164 -4.79 8.56 -3.00
CA SER A 164 -5.56 7.32 -2.90
C SER A 164 -6.86 7.39 -3.74
N HIS A 165 -7.56 8.53 -3.73
CA HIS A 165 -8.73 8.77 -4.59
C HIS A 165 -8.32 8.85 -6.05
N PHE A 166 -7.22 9.54 -6.34
CA PHE A 166 -6.70 9.64 -7.70
C PHE A 166 -6.33 8.25 -8.26
N LEU A 167 -5.66 7.42 -7.46
CA LEU A 167 -5.35 6.03 -7.84
C LEU A 167 -6.62 5.23 -8.12
N PHE A 168 -7.62 5.31 -7.23
CA PHE A 168 -8.90 4.64 -7.41
C PHE A 168 -9.55 5.04 -8.75
N ASN A 169 -9.60 6.34 -9.06
CA ASN A 169 -10.16 6.85 -10.31
C ASN A 169 -9.37 6.38 -11.54
N VAL A 170 -8.04 6.38 -11.47
CA VAL A 170 -7.18 5.90 -12.56
C VAL A 170 -7.39 4.42 -12.80
N VAL A 171 -7.39 3.58 -11.76
CA VAL A 171 -7.58 2.14 -11.91
C VAL A 171 -8.99 1.82 -12.41
N THR A 172 -10.02 2.54 -11.95
CA THR A 172 -11.39 2.42 -12.47
C THR A 172 -11.47 2.71 -13.97
N LYS A 173 -10.83 3.80 -14.42
CA LYS A 173 -10.76 4.13 -15.85
C LYS A 173 -10.01 3.08 -16.68
N LEU A 174 -8.97 2.47 -16.11
CA LEU A 174 -8.22 1.41 -16.79
C LEU A 174 -9.09 0.16 -16.95
N VAL A 175 -9.75 -0.29 -15.88
CA VAL A 175 -10.66 -1.42 -15.89
C VAL A 175 -11.80 -1.21 -16.90
N ASN A 176 -12.45 -0.03 -16.90
CA ASN A 176 -13.52 0.29 -17.84
C ASN A 176 -13.09 0.28 -19.31
N ARG A 177 -11.79 0.42 -19.59
CA ARG A 177 -11.20 0.32 -20.94
C ARG A 177 -10.73 -1.11 -21.27
N GLY A 178 -11.03 -2.08 -20.42
CA GLY A 178 -10.62 -3.48 -20.58
C GLY A 178 -9.18 -3.78 -20.19
N TYR A 179 -8.48 -2.85 -19.51
CA TYR A 179 -7.12 -3.12 -19.03
C TYR A 179 -7.17 -3.99 -17.77
N GLN A 180 -6.64 -5.21 -17.87
CA GLN A 180 -6.44 -6.15 -16.76
C GLN A 180 -7.71 -6.43 -15.91
N PRO A 181 -8.54 -7.41 -16.30
CA PRO A 181 -9.79 -7.74 -15.58
C PRO A 181 -9.60 -8.02 -14.09
N HIS A 182 -8.45 -8.58 -13.69
CA HIS A 182 -8.13 -8.85 -12.29
C HIS A 182 -7.97 -7.59 -11.42
N LEU A 183 -7.87 -6.39 -12.01
CA LEU A 183 -7.93 -5.13 -11.26
C LEU A 183 -9.33 -4.84 -10.71
N GLU A 184 -10.38 -5.50 -11.19
CA GLU A 184 -11.71 -5.43 -10.58
C GLU A 184 -11.70 -5.95 -9.14
N ASP A 185 -10.99 -7.05 -8.86
CA ASP A 185 -10.80 -7.57 -7.50
C ASP A 185 -10.07 -6.55 -6.61
N PHE A 186 -9.10 -5.81 -7.17
CA PHE A 186 -8.45 -4.70 -6.45
C PHE A 186 -9.44 -3.57 -6.14
N LEU A 187 -10.24 -3.13 -7.12
CA LEU A 187 -11.22 -2.06 -6.95
C LEU A 187 -12.30 -2.43 -5.93
N LEU A 188 -12.77 -3.67 -5.94
CA LEU A 188 -13.74 -4.18 -4.99
C LEU A 188 -13.17 -4.16 -3.56
N ARG A 189 -11.92 -4.58 -3.37
CA ARG A 189 -11.29 -4.60 -2.04
C ARG A 189 -10.98 -3.21 -1.51
N ILE A 190 -10.50 -2.30 -2.37
CA ILE A 190 -10.13 -0.95 -1.93
C ILE A 190 -11.38 -0.12 -1.60
N ASN A 191 -12.48 -0.32 -2.34
CA ASN A 191 -13.71 0.46 -2.21
C ASN A 191 -14.89 -0.35 -1.67
N PHE A 192 -14.63 -1.38 -0.84
CA PHE A 192 -15.67 -2.29 -0.34
C PHE A 192 -16.80 -1.55 0.38
N ASN A 193 -16.47 -0.52 1.16
CA ASN A 193 -17.44 0.30 1.91
C ASN A 193 -17.92 1.55 1.14
N ASN A 194 -17.72 1.61 -0.18
CA ASN A 194 -18.02 2.79 -1.01
C ASN A 194 -17.28 4.08 -0.59
N TYR A 195 -16.21 3.97 0.18
CA TYR A 195 -15.44 5.10 0.71
C TYR A 195 -14.97 6.11 -0.37
N TYR A 196 -14.72 5.63 -1.59
CA TYR A 196 -14.25 6.45 -2.71
C TYR A 196 -15.36 6.95 -3.63
N LYS A 197 -16.64 6.61 -3.38
CA LYS A 197 -17.79 7.06 -4.19
C LYS A 197 -18.35 8.42 -3.77
N ASP A 198 -18.06 8.85 -2.54
CA ASP A 198 -18.55 10.12 -2.00
C ASP A 198 -17.54 11.24 -2.28
N ASN A 199 -17.64 11.87 -3.45
CA ASN A 199 -17.20 13.24 -3.73
C ASN A 199 -18.00 13.81 -4.91
#